data_AF-A7T7U6-F1
#
_entry.id   AF-A7T7U6-F1
#
_cell.length_a   1.000
_cell.length_b   1.000
_cell.length_c   1.000
_cell.angle_alpha   90.00
_cell.angle_beta   90.00
_cell.angle_gamma   90.00
#
_symmetry.space_group_name_H-M   'P 1'
#
loop_
_entity.id
_entity.type
_entity.pdbx_description
1 polymer ?
#
loop_
_entity_poly.entity_id
_entity_poly.type
_entity_poly.pdbx_seq_one_letter_code
_entity_poly.pdbx_strand_id
1 'polypeptide(L)' 'AYWIGLNDLKNEKAFVWSDGTSVDFTQWAFNKPSDNGKDKDCTYLLKQSKTWIDFSCANSYPFVCRYPLEPA' A
#
# COMPACT_ATOMS: atom_id res chain seq x y z
N ALA A 1 6.86 -1.29 -10.77
CA ALA A 1 6.22 -1.22 -9.44
C ALA A 1 5.09 -2.22 -9.41
N TYR A 2 4.68 -2.68 -8.23
CA TYR A 2 3.51 -3.55 -8.09
C TYR A 2 2.59 -3.00 -7.02
N TRP A 3 1.28 -2.94 -7.28
CA TRP A 3 0.32 -2.66 -6.22
C TRP A 3 0.38 -3.74 -5.14
N ILE A 4 0.33 -3.29 -3.89
CA ILE A 4 0.12 -4.13 -2.71
C ILE A 4 -1.19 -3.69 -2.04
N GLY A 5 -1.70 -4.48 -1.08
CA GLY A 5 -3.02 -4.24 -0.48
C GLY A 5 -3.10 -3.08 0.52
N LEU A 6 -2.00 -2.38 0.83
CA LEU A 6 -1.98 -1.32 1.84
C LEU A 6 -2.59 -0.03 1.26
N ASN A 7 -3.55 0.56 1.98
CA ASN A 7 -4.27 1.75 1.56
C ASN A 7 -4.83 2.53 2.75
N ASP A 8 -5.12 3.81 2.58
CA ASP A 8 -5.81 4.67 3.56
C ASP A 8 -7.09 5.31 2.98
N LEU A 9 -7.69 4.66 1.97
CA LEU A 9 -8.91 5.07 1.25
C LEU A 9 -10.08 5.54 2.13
N LYS A 10 -10.17 5.04 3.36
CA LYS A 10 -11.27 5.35 4.29
C LYS A 10 -10.96 6.52 5.22
N ASN A 11 -9.69 6.67 5.61
CA ASN A 11 -9.25 7.64 6.59
C ASN A 11 -7.79 7.98 6.33
N GLU A 12 -7.57 9.15 5.74
CA GLU A 12 -6.26 9.72 5.40
C GLU A 12 -5.26 9.54 6.56
N LYS A 13 -4.06 9.04 6.24
CA LYS A 13 -2.97 8.68 7.18
C LYS A 13 -3.22 7.45 8.06
N ALA A 14 -4.39 6.81 7.99
CA ALA A 14 -4.69 5.57 8.70
C ALA A 14 -4.68 4.37 7.74
N PHE A 15 -3.46 3.91 7.40
CA PHE A 15 -3.26 2.79 6.49
C PHE A 15 -3.78 1.46 7.05
N VAL A 16 -4.44 0.68 6.20
CA VAL A 16 -4.99 -0.65 6.47
C VAL A 16 -4.69 -1.60 5.32
N TRP A 17 -4.53 -2.89 5.63
CA TRP A 17 -4.47 -3.91 4.59
C TRP A 17 -5.86 -4.21 4.05
N SER A 18 -5.97 -4.39 2.72
CA SER A 18 -7.22 -4.74 2.04
C SER A 18 -7.82 -6.07 2.50
N ASP A 19 -7.04 -6.95 3.11
CA ASP A 19 -7.51 -8.22 3.66
C ASP A 19 -7.87 -8.17 5.16
N GLY A 20 -7.80 -6.98 5.77
CA GLY A 20 -8.18 -6.76 7.16
C GLY A 20 -7.14 -7.21 8.19
N THR A 21 -5.97 -7.71 7.78
CA THR A 21 -4.88 -7.98 8.72
C THR A 21 -4.30 -6.70 9.32
N SER A 22 -3.74 -6.80 10.53
CA SER A 22 -3.14 -5.66 11.22
C SER A 22 -1.91 -5.14 10.49
N VAL A 23 -1.72 -3.82 10.47
CA VAL A 23 -0.48 -3.19 9.99
C VAL A 23 0.53 -3.20 11.14
N ASP A 24 1.39 -4.22 11.17
CA ASP A 24 2.46 -4.41 12.15
C ASP A 24 3.86 -4.13 11.59
N PHE A 25 3.97 -4.01 10.27
CA PHE A 25 5.21 -3.73 9.55
C PHE A 25 4.98 -2.74 8.42
N THR A 26 5.91 -1.80 8.26
CA THR A 26 5.96 -0.89 7.10
C THR A 26 7.37 -0.69 6.57
N GLN A 27 7.51 -0.57 5.24
CA GLN A 27 8.80 -0.31 4.58
C GLN A 27 8.68 0.86 3.59
N TRP A 28 8.29 2.03 4.08
CA TRP A 28 8.14 3.23 3.25
C TRP A 28 9.47 3.66 2.60
N ALA A 29 9.38 4.23 1.40
CA ALA A 29 10.50 4.95 0.81
C ALA A 29 10.78 6.24 1.59
N PHE A 30 11.95 6.86 1.34
CA PHE A 30 12.27 8.14 1.96
C PHE A 30 11.18 9.19 1.68
N ASN A 31 10.75 9.92 2.71
CA ASN A 31 9.67 10.91 2.68
C ASN A 31 8.31 10.35 2.23
N LYS A 32 8.02 9.10 2.57
CA LYS A 32 6.74 8.44 2.28
C LYS A 32 6.10 7.86 3.55
N PRO A 33 4.76 7.86 3.66
CA PRO A 33 3.80 8.54 2.79
C PRO A 33 3.98 10.08 2.82
N SER A 34 3.56 10.78 1.76
CA SER A 34 3.77 12.24 1.66
C SER A 34 2.54 13.02 2.15
N ASP A 35 2.72 14.00 3.03
CA ASP A 35 1.62 14.81 3.62
C ASP A 35 0.78 15.62 2.61
N ASN A 36 1.18 15.66 1.34
CA ASN A 36 0.70 16.63 0.35
C ASN A 36 -0.36 16.08 -0.62
N GLY A 37 -0.97 14.92 -0.37
CA GLY A 37 -1.84 14.31 -1.37
C GLY A 37 -3.03 13.56 -0.78
N LYS A 38 -4.17 14.25 -0.63
CA LYS A 38 -5.49 13.66 -0.34
C LYS A 38 -6.02 12.69 -1.42
N ASP A 39 -5.23 12.48 -2.47
CA ASP A 39 -5.58 11.65 -3.63
C ASP A 39 -4.59 10.48 -3.79
N LYS A 40 -3.78 10.18 -2.77
CA LYS A 40 -2.68 9.18 -2.82
C LYS A 40 -2.93 8.00 -1.91
N ASP A 41 -4.07 7.37 -2.07
CA ASP A 41 -4.53 6.44 -1.04
C ASP A 41 -4.06 4.99 -1.23
N CYS A 42 -3.39 4.70 -2.36
CA CYS A 42 -2.96 3.34 -2.71
C CYS A 42 -1.45 3.18 -2.63
N THR A 43 -0.99 2.02 -2.17
CA THR A 43 0.43 1.75 -1.99
C THR A 43 1.00 0.79 -3.02
N TYR A 44 2.07 1.17 -3.70
CA TYR A 44 2.85 0.24 -4.53
C TYR A 44 4.24 -0.04 -3.94
N LEU A 45 4.75 -1.24 -4.25
CA LEU A 45 6.13 -1.67 -4.02
C LEU A 45 7.04 -1.26 -5.19
N LEU A 46 8.14 -0.59 -4.88
CA LEU A 46 9.27 -0.40 -5.79
C LEU A 46 10.13 -1.66 -5.85
N LYS A 47 10.26 -2.28 -7.02
CA LYS A 47 10.98 -3.55 -7.19
C LYS A 47 12.47 -3.44 -6.85
N GLN A 48 13.09 -2.30 -7.16
CA GLN A 48 14.52 -2.05 -7.00
C GLN A 48 14.91 -1.90 -5.52
N SER A 49 14.24 -1.00 -4.80
CA SER A 49 14.54 -0.67 -3.40
C SER A 49 13.79 -1.53 -2.38
N LYS A 50 12.76 -2.28 -2.82
CA LYS A 50 11.82 -3.01 -1.95
C LYS A 50 11.03 -2.10 -0.99
N THR A 51 10.98 -0.80 -1.27
CA THR A 51 10.26 0.20 -0.46
C THR A 51 8.90 0.53 -1.04
N TRP A 52 8.04 1.15 -0.22
CA TRP A 52 6.64 1.43 -0.52
C TRP A 52 6.40 2.91 -0.77
N ILE A 53 5.46 3.23 -1.65
CA ILE A 53 5.07 4.60 -2.00
C ILE A 53 3.55 4.70 -2.04
N ASP A 54 3.01 5.71 -1.36
CA ASP A 54 1.63 6.20 -1.50
C ASP A 54 1.47 6.93 -2.83
N PHE A 55 0.44 6.56 -3.59
CA PHE A 55 0.19 7.11 -4.90
C PHE A 55 -1.28 7.04 -5.28
N SER A 56 -1.65 7.78 -6.32
CA SER A 56 -3.05 7.81 -6.76
C SER A 56 -3.49 6.46 -7.29
N CYS A 57 -4.59 5.96 -6.70
CA CYS A 57 -5.24 4.71 -7.05
C CYS A 57 -5.72 4.64 -8.51
N ALA A 58 -5.87 5.79 -9.18
CA ALA A 58 -6.28 5.86 -10.57
C ALA A 58 -5.22 5.33 -11.56
N ASN A 59 -4.00 5.04 -11.09
CA ASN A 59 -2.92 4.54 -11.93
C ASN A 59 -2.97 3.02 -12.11
N SER A 60 -2.66 2.57 -13.33
CA SER A 60 -2.57 1.16 -13.67
C SER A 60 -1.16 0.63 -13.47
N TYR A 61 -0.99 -0.29 -12.51
CA TYR A 61 0.22 -1.09 -12.32
C TYR A 61 -0.16 -2.57 -12.17
N PRO A 62 0.75 -3.51 -12.48
CA PRO A 62 0.56 -4.90 -12.08
C PRO A 62 0.45 -4.99 -10.54
N PHE A 63 -0.13 -6.07 -10.03
CA PHE A 63 -0.38 -6.24 -8.59
C PHE A 63 0.03 -7.63 -8.11
N VAL A 64 0.18 -7.78 -6.79
CA VAL A 64 0.46 -9.05 -6.14
C VAL A 64 -0.75 -9.45 -5.29
N CYS A 65 -1.24 -10.67 -5.49
CA CYS A 65 -2.28 -11.25 -4.64
C CYS A 65 -1.67 -12.02 -3.48
N ARG A 66 -2.35 -11.99 -2.33
CA ARG A 66 -2.13 -12.91 -1.21
C ARG A 66 -3.42 -13.70 -0.98
N TYR A 67 -3.28 -15.01 -0.77
CA TYR A 67 -4.39 -15.87 -0.37
C TYR A 67 -3.89 -16.82 0.73
N PRO A 68 -4.63 -16.99 1.84
CA PRO A 68 -4.29 -17.99 2.86
C PRO A 68 -4.38 -19.39 2.28
N LEU A 69 -3.39 -20.24 2.53
CA LEU A 69 -3.41 -21.62 2.02
C LEU A 69 -4.40 -22.52 2.77
N GLU A 70 -4.83 -22.14 3.97
CA GLU A 70 -5.82 -22.84 4.80
C GLU A 70 -6.79 -21.84 5.45
N PRO A 71 -8.02 -22.23 5.81
CA PRO A 71 -8.93 -21.37 6.56
C PRO A 71 -8.35 -21.04 7.94
N ALA A 72 -8.36 -19.76 8.29
CA ALA A 72 -8.06 -19.28 9.64
C ALA A 72 -9.12 -19.70 10.66
#